data_AF-W4QTS9-F1
#
_entry.id   AF-W4QTS9-F1
#
_cell.length_a   1.000
_cell.length_b   1.000
_cell.length_c   1.000
_cell.angle_alpha   90.00
_cell.angle_beta   90.00
_cell.angle_gamma   90.00
#
_symmetry.space_group_name_H-M   'P 1'
#
loop_
_entity.id
_entity.type
_entity.pdbx_description
1 polymer ?
#
loop_
_entity_poly.entity_id
_entity_poly.type
_entity_poly.pdbx_seq_one_letter_code
_entity_poly.pdbx_strand_id
1 'polypeptide(L)'
;MIDKNSPVPIYSQIEEYIRDLIRKGELQPGQTLPSEREYSEQFQVSRMTIRQAITKLVNEGYLYRKKGSGTFVAETKFEQALQGLTSFTEDMKARAYAK
;
A
#
# COMPACT_ATOMS: atom_id res chain seq x y z
N MET A 1 -4.54 4.26 -11.19
CA MET A 1 -4.52 3.72 -12.57
C MET A 1 -3.08 3.81 -13.07
N ILE A 2 -2.57 2.79 -13.77
CA ILE A 2 -1.17 2.75 -14.24
C ILE A 2 -1.08 3.42 -15.62
N ASP A 3 -0.21 4.41 -15.77
CA ASP A 3 0.03 5.14 -17.01
C ASP A 3 1.44 4.84 -17.56
N LYS A 4 1.49 4.22 -18.74
CA LYS A 4 2.76 3.84 -19.40
C LYS A 4 3.46 5.01 -20.11
N ASN A 5 2.75 6.12 -20.34
CA ASN A 5 3.30 7.32 -20.98
C ASN A 5 3.79 8.36 -19.97
N SER A 6 3.52 8.14 -18.69
CA SER A 6 3.99 8.98 -17.60
C SER A 6 5.53 8.90 -17.44
N PRO A 7 6.19 10.00 -17.06
CA PRO A 7 7.62 9.97 -16.70
C PRO A 7 7.88 9.16 -15.42
N VAL A 8 6.85 8.82 -14.65
CA VAL A 8 6.97 8.00 -13.45
C VAL A 8 7.19 6.53 -13.83
N PRO A 9 8.23 5.86 -13.33
CA PRO A 9 8.44 4.44 -13.62
C PRO A 9 7.24 3.57 -13.24
N ILE A 10 6.88 2.62 -14.10
CA ILE A 10 5.70 1.75 -13.92
C ILE A 10 5.72 1.02 -12.58
N TYR A 11 6.86 0.48 -12.16
CA TYR A 11 6.97 -0.22 -10.88
C TYR A 11 6.64 0.71 -9.69
N SER A 12 7.03 1.99 -9.76
CA SER A 12 6.73 2.98 -8.72
C SER A 12 5.25 3.35 -8.69
N GLN A 13 4.58 3.38 -9.84
CA GLN A 13 3.12 3.58 -9.89
C GLN A 13 2.36 2.40 -9.27
N ILE A 14 2.85 1.17 -9.48
CA ILE A 14 2.27 -0.04 -8.86
C ILE A 14 2.49 -0.03 -7.35
N GLU A 15 3.66 0.39 -6.87
CA GLU A 15 3.91 0.56 -5.44
C GLU A 15 2.87 1.51 -4.82
N GLU A 16 2.69 2.69 -5.41
CA GLU A 16 1.76 3.68 -4.86
C GLU A 16 0.31 3.21 -4.93
N TYR A 17 -0.07 2.53 -6.01
CA TYR A 17 -1.37 1.88 -6.13
C TYR A 17 -1.63 0.91 -4.95
N ILE A 18 -0.68 0.02 -4.65
CA ILE A 18 -0.84 -0.94 -3.54
C ILE A 18 -0.85 -0.23 -2.19
N ARG A 19 0.03 0.77 -1.98
CA ARG A 19 0.03 1.57 -0.74
C ARG A 19 -1.32 2.24 -0.52
N ASP A 20 -1.91 2.80 -1.57
CA ASP A 20 -3.21 3.47 -1.47
C ASP A 20 -4.34 2.49 -1.13
N LEU A 21 -4.34 1.29 -1.70
CA LEU A 21 -5.31 0.26 -1.32
C LEU A 21 -5.19 -0.11 0.16
N ILE A 22 -3.97 -0.25 0.67
CA ILE A 22 -3.72 -0.53 2.09
C ILE A 22 -4.18 0.66 2.96
N ARG A 23 -3.80 1.90 2.59
CA ARG A 23 -4.19 3.12 3.32
C ARG A 23 -5.70 3.32 3.39
N LYS A 24 -6.42 2.96 2.33
CA LYS A 24 -7.89 3.04 2.26
C LYS A 24 -8.59 1.88 2.97
N GLY A 25 -7.85 0.87 3.44
CA GLY A 25 -8.41 -0.34 4.05
C GLY A 25 -9.05 -1.30 3.05
N GLU A 26 -8.86 -1.09 1.74
CA GLU A 26 -9.30 -2.02 0.69
C GLU A 26 -8.46 -3.30 0.69
N LEU A 27 -7.20 -3.19 1.14
CA LEU A 27 -6.32 -4.32 1.46
C LEU A 27 -6.03 -4.31 2.96
N GLN A 28 -6.55 -5.30 3.68
CA GLN A 28 -6.41 -5.41 5.13
C GLN A 28 -5.17 -6.22 5.54
N PRO A 29 -4.60 -5.98 6.73
CA PRO A 29 -3.54 -6.83 7.28
C PRO A 29 -3.89 -8.32 7.24
N GLY A 30 -2.94 -9.16 6.82
CA GLY A 30 -3.13 -10.60 6.64
C GLY A 30 -3.85 -11.00 5.36
N GLN A 31 -4.40 -10.07 4.59
CA GLN A 31 -4.99 -10.35 3.28
C GLN A 31 -3.90 -10.68 2.25
N THR A 32 -4.17 -11.65 1.38
CA THR A 32 -3.27 -11.98 0.27
C THR A 32 -3.42 -10.98 -0.87
N LEU A 33 -2.30 -10.65 -1.51
CA LEU A 33 -2.30 -9.97 -2.79
C LEU A 33 -2.58 -10.97 -3.91
N PRO A 34 -3.17 -10.52 -5.03
CA PRO A 34 -3.07 -11.19 -6.32
C PRO A 34 -1.61 -11.56 -6.64
N SER A 35 -1.43 -12.68 -7.34
CA SER A 35 -0.11 -13.14 -7.76
C SER A 35 0.55 -12.17 -8.73
N GLU A 36 1.89 -12.26 -8.84
CA GLU A 36 2.65 -11.48 -9.83
C GLU A 36 2.14 -11.69 -11.26
N ARG A 37 1.57 -12.86 -11.55
CA ARG A 37 0.96 -13.18 -12.83
C ARG A 37 -0.35 -12.42 -13.04
N GLU A 38 -1.26 -12.48 -12.07
CA GLU A 38 -2.57 -11.82 -12.16
C GLU A 38 -2.42 -10.31 -12.31
N TYR A 39 -1.54 -9.69 -11.52
CA TYR A 39 -1.24 -8.26 -11.68
C TYR A 39 -0.57 -7.93 -13.01
N SER A 40 0.30 -8.81 -13.51
CA SER A 40 0.93 -8.63 -14.82
C SER A 40 -0.11 -8.63 -15.94
N GLU A 41 -1.09 -9.52 -15.87
CA GLU A 41 -2.22 -9.59 -16.82
C GLU A 41 -3.14 -8.37 -16.67
N GLN A 42 -3.50 -8.00 -15.44
CA GLN A 42 -4.36 -6.85 -15.14
C GLN A 42 -3.78 -5.52 -15.62
N PHE A 43 -2.50 -5.27 -15.35
CA PHE A 43 -1.84 -4.01 -15.72
C PHE A 43 -1.16 -4.06 -17.09
N GLN A 44 -1.13 -5.24 -17.73
CA GLN A 44 -0.42 -5.49 -18.99
C GLN A 44 1.06 -5.05 -18.94
N VAL A 45 1.77 -5.47 -17.90
CA VAL A 45 3.18 -5.17 -17.67
C VAL A 45 3.97 -6.45 -17.43
N SER A 46 5.29 -6.41 -17.52
CA SER A 46 6.09 -7.61 -17.27
C SER A 46 5.96 -8.10 -15.82
N ARG A 47 6.02 -9.42 -15.62
CA ARG A 47 6.04 -10.03 -14.27
C ARG A 47 7.22 -9.51 -13.42
N MET A 48 8.34 -9.19 -14.07
CA MET A 48 9.51 -8.63 -13.39
C MET A 48 9.23 -7.23 -12.82
N THR A 49 8.43 -6.42 -13.52
CA THR A 49 8.00 -5.10 -13.04
C THR A 49 7.10 -5.22 -11.82
N ILE A 50 6.16 -6.17 -11.81
CA ILE A 50 5.32 -6.46 -10.64
C ILE A 50 6.20 -6.94 -9.47
N ARG A 51 7.10 -7.90 -9.73
CA ARG A 51 8.01 -8.44 -8.72
C ARG A 51 8.87 -7.36 -8.10
N GLN A 52 9.38 -6.43 -8.88
CA GLN A 52 10.17 -5.30 -8.39
C GLN A 52 9.36 -4.45 -7.40
N ALA A 53 8.15 -4.05 -7.79
CA ALA A 53 7.25 -3.27 -6.92
C ALA A 53 6.92 -4.01 -5.61
N ILE A 54 6.52 -5.28 -5.70
CA ILE A 54 6.21 -6.10 -4.53
C ILE A 54 7.44 -6.27 -3.64
N THR A 55 8.62 -6.49 -4.21
CA THR A 55 9.86 -6.65 -3.43
C THR A 55 10.19 -5.39 -2.64
N LYS A 56 10.02 -4.22 -3.25
CA LYS A 56 10.23 -2.95 -2.56
C LYS A 56 9.23 -2.76 -1.41
N LEU A 57 7.95 -3.05 -1.62
CA LEU A 57 6.94 -2.99 -0.55
C LEU A 57 7.18 -4.01 0.57
N VAL A 58 7.74 -5.18 0.26
CA VAL A 58 8.18 -6.15 1.28
C VAL A 58 9.35 -5.59 2.08
N ASN A 59 10.34 -4.99 1.41
CA ASN A 59 11.50 -4.39 2.08
C ASN A 59 11.10 -3.18 2.93
N GLU A 60 10.09 -2.41 2.51
CA GLU A 60 9.51 -1.29 3.25
C GLU A 60 8.59 -1.74 4.39
N GLY A 61 8.28 -3.04 4.49
CA GLY A 61 7.45 -3.59 5.57
C GLY A 61 5.95 -3.42 5.37
N TYR A 62 5.48 -2.97 4.22
CA TYR A 62 4.04 -2.95 3.88
C TYR A 62 3.50 -4.36 3.61
N LEU A 63 4.36 -5.24 3.10
CA LEU A 63 4.01 -6.61 2.72
C LEU A 63 4.98 -7.60 3.35
N TYR A 64 4.59 -8.87 3.42
CA TYR A 64 5.48 -9.97 3.72
C TYR A 64 5.21 -11.16 2.81
N ARG A 65 6.25 -11.97 2.56
CA ARG A 65 6.13 -13.20 1.77
C ARG A 65 6.07 -14.41 2.68
N LYS A 66 5.17 -15.32 2.38
CA LYS A 66 5.14 -16.66 2.98
C LYS A 66 5.41 -17.69 1.89
N LYS A 67 6.55 -18.38 2.03
CA LYS A 67 7.03 -19.36 1.03
C LYS A 67 5.93 -20.39 0.73
N GLY A 68 5.58 -20.52 -0.55
CA GLY A 68 4.53 -21.44 -1.00
C GLY A 68 3.08 -20.98 -0.73
N SER A 69 2.87 -19.84 -0.08
CA SER A 69 1.52 -19.34 0.25
C SER A 69 1.19 -17.99 -0.41
N GLY A 70 2.20 -17.21 -0.81
CA GLY A 70 1.97 -15.94 -1.51
C GLY A 70 2.56 -14.73 -0.80
N THR A 71 2.02 -13.55 -1.12
CA THR A 71 2.41 -12.26 -0.53
C THR A 71 1.21 -11.66 0.18
N PHE A 72 1.41 -11.16 1.39
CA PHE A 72 0.35 -10.72 2.28
C PHE A 72 0.63 -9.30 2.76
N VAL A 73 -0.44 -8.57 3.09
CA VAL A 73 -0.35 -7.25 3.73
C VAL A 73 0.16 -7.41 5.15
N ALA A 74 1.22 -6.68 5.51
CA ALA A 74 1.76 -6.70 6.86
C ALA A 74 0.88 -5.90 7.83
N GLU A 75 0.85 -6.32 9.09
CA GLU A 75 0.35 -5.48 10.19
C GLU A 75 1.25 -4.25 10.31
N THR A 76 0.80 -3.17 9.71
CA THR A 76 1.55 -1.92 9.66
C THR A 76 1.04 -1.02 10.80
N LYS A 77 1.94 -0.45 11.62
CA LYS A 77 1.59 0.51 12.69
C LYS A 77 0.97 1.83 12.18
N PHE A 78 0.73 1.96 10.88
CA PHE A 78 0.21 3.18 10.25
C PHE A 78 -1.19 3.54 10.74
N GLU A 79 -2.03 2.56 11.09
CA GLU A 79 -3.34 2.83 11.68
C GLU A 79 -3.22 3.61 13.00
N GLN A 80 -2.21 3.29 13.83
CA GLN A 80 -1.97 4.01 15.09
C GLN A 80 -1.51 5.46 14.86
N ALA A 81 -0.71 5.70 13.82
CA ALA A 81 -0.21 7.04 13.52
C ALA A 81 -1.30 7.96 12.93
N LEU A 82 -2.17 7.44 12.07
CA LEU A 82 -3.27 8.22 11.47
C LEU A 82 -4.38 8.50 12.49
N GLN A 83 -4.73 7.52 13.34
CA GLN A 83 -5.67 7.72 14.46
C GLN A 83 -5.17 8.77 15.46
N GLY A 84 -3.85 8.83 15.69
CA GLY A 84 -3.24 9.89 16.50
C GLY A 84 -3.35 11.28 15.85
N LEU A 85 -3.11 11.38 14.54
CA LEU A 85 -3.13 12.65 13.79
C LEU A 85 -4.53 13.28 13.68
N THR A 86 -5.58 12.48 13.53
CA THR A 86 -6.97 12.99 13.57
C THR A 86 -7.30 13.50 14.97
N SER A 87 -6.91 12.75 16.01
CA SER A 87 -7.11 13.13 17.41
C SER A 87 -6.37 14.43 17.77
N PHE A 88 -5.16 14.68 17.28
CA PHE A 88 -4.46 15.96 17.49
C PHE A 88 -5.19 17.15 16.84
N THR A 89 -5.74 16.97 15.64
CA THR A 89 -6.46 18.03 14.94
C THR A 89 -7.82 18.31 15.61
N GLU A 90 -8.49 17.27 16.10
CA GLU A 90 -9.72 17.38 16.88
C GLU A 90 -9.48 18.01 18.26
N ASP A 91 -8.41 17.63 18.96
CA ASP A 91 -8.01 18.21 20.26
C ASP A 91 -7.68 19.70 20.14
N MET A 92 -6.99 20.12 19.07
CA MET A 92 -6.71 21.54 18.84
C MET A 92 -7.98 22.36 18.57
N LYS A 93 -8.97 21.78 17.87
CA LYS A 93 -10.27 22.43 17.68
C LYS A 93 -11.05 22.50 18.99
N ALA A 94 -11.14 21.40 19.74
CA ALA A 94 -11.88 21.35 21.00
C ALA A 94 -11.37 22.37 22.04
N ARG A 95 -10.06 22.62 22.08
CA ARG A 95 -9.46 23.64 22.96
C ARG A 95 -9.63 25.07 22.45
N ALA A 96 -9.77 25.28 21.15
CA ALA A 96 -9.94 26.62 20.55
C ALA A 96 -11.36 27.19 20.73
N TYR A 97 -12.37 26.36 20.98
CA TYR A 97 -13.77 26.78 21.19
C TYR A 97 -14.22 26.78 22.65
N ALA A 98 -13.34 26.46 23.59
CA ALA A 98 -13.61 26.62 25.02
C ALA A 98 -13.38 28.08 25.45
N LYS A 99 -14.30 28.97 25.08
CA LYS A 99 -14.40 30.31 25.67
C LYS A 99 -15.85 30.70 25.88
#